data_AF-A0A150RAX2-F1
#
_entry.id   AF-A0A150RAX2-F1
#
_cell.length_a   1.000
_cell.length_b   1.000
_cell.length_c   1.000
_cell.angle_alpha   90.00
_cell.angle_beta   90.00
_cell.angle_gamma   90.00
#
_symmetry.space_group_name_H-M   'P 1'
#
loop_
_entity.id
_entity.type
_entity.pdbx_description
1 polymer ?
#
loop_
_entity_poly.entity_id
_entity_poly.type
_entity_poly.pdbx_seq_one_letter_code
_entity_poly.pdbx_strand_id
1 'polypeptide(L)'
;MASLTEFESYPDPGSEECIEFNGCTWAGQFAALEGQQPESWVREHNIAAVHSNDFEAYKLKTLRLRKDGAEIDVTVYDMCSDSDCSGCCTQNARPSGFLIDLEKYTVERFGVSADGQVEWRCLDCD
;
A
#
# COMPACT_ATOMS: atom_id res chain seq x y z
N MET A 1 -11.58 8.20 -7.23
CA MET A 1 -10.55 8.79 -6.35
C MET A 1 -10.32 7.82 -5.20
N ALA A 2 -9.09 7.74 -4.70
CA ALA A 2 -8.70 7.06 -3.48
C ALA A 2 -7.87 8.02 -2.63
N SER A 3 -7.84 7.78 -1.34
CA SER A 3 -6.87 8.40 -0.43
C SER A 3 -5.54 7.68 -0.53
N LEU A 4 -4.47 8.46 -0.65
CA LEU A 4 -3.13 7.97 -0.86
C LEU A 4 -2.30 8.17 0.40
N THR A 5 -1.62 7.12 0.85
CA THR A 5 -0.62 7.13 1.91
C THR A 5 0.59 6.30 1.49
N GLU A 6 1.61 6.22 2.34
CA GLU A 6 2.76 5.33 2.14
C GLU A 6 3.08 4.50 3.39
N PHE A 7 3.69 3.34 3.16
CA PHE A 7 4.19 2.43 4.19
C PHE A 7 5.58 1.88 3.80
N GLU A 8 6.31 1.31 4.76
CA GLU A 8 7.64 0.74 4.56
C GLU A 8 7.68 -0.74 4.95
N SER A 9 7.91 -1.63 3.96
CA SER A 9 7.93 -3.08 4.19
C SER A 9 9.20 -3.60 4.88
N TYR A 10 10.24 -2.77 5.00
CA TYR A 10 11.51 -3.07 5.66
C TYR A 10 11.98 -1.86 6.47
N PRO A 11 11.26 -1.50 7.55
CA PRO A 11 11.57 -0.30 8.30
C PRO A 11 12.83 -0.48 9.15
N ASP A 12 13.58 0.61 9.31
CA ASP A 12 14.74 0.63 10.20
C ASP A 12 14.32 0.28 11.64
N PRO A 13 15.08 -0.56 12.37
CA PRO A 13 14.78 -0.87 13.75
C PRO A 13 14.67 0.41 14.61
N GLY A 14 13.49 0.63 15.20
CA GLY A 14 13.21 1.80 16.03
C GLY A 14 12.54 2.98 15.32
N SER A 15 12.18 2.86 14.03
CA SER A 15 11.29 3.81 13.36
C SER A 15 9.85 3.71 13.87
N GLU A 16 9.05 4.75 13.59
CA GLU A 16 7.61 4.76 13.88
C GLU A 16 6.91 3.57 13.21
N GLU A 17 7.25 3.29 11.94
CA GLU A 17 6.73 2.13 11.20
C GLU A 17 7.03 0.78 11.89
N CYS A 18 8.24 0.64 12.43
CA CYS A 18 8.64 -0.57 13.14
C CYS A 18 7.86 -0.77 14.45
N ILE A 19 7.60 0.32 15.19
CA ILE A 19 7.05 0.29 16.55
C ILE A 19 5.52 0.39 16.56
N GLU A 20 4.95 1.35 15.83
CA GLU A 20 3.53 1.70 15.88
C GLU A 20 2.70 0.88 14.89
N PHE A 21 3.28 0.49 13.76
CA PHE A 21 2.58 -0.22 12.68
C PHE A 21 3.02 -1.68 12.51
N ASN A 22 3.82 -2.20 13.46
CA ASN A 22 4.33 -3.58 13.45
C ASN A 22 5.17 -3.94 12.21
N GLY A 23 5.73 -2.96 11.48
CA GLY A 23 6.45 -3.21 10.23
C GLY A 23 7.69 -4.10 10.40
N CYS A 24 8.32 -4.10 11.59
CA CYS A 24 9.40 -5.04 11.91
C CYS A 24 8.92 -6.49 12.11
N THR A 25 7.69 -6.69 12.60
CA THR A 25 7.09 -8.01 12.78
C THR A 25 6.72 -8.62 11.42
N TRP A 26 6.23 -7.78 10.51
CA TRP A 26 5.72 -8.17 9.20
C TRP A 26 6.69 -7.90 8.06
N ALA A 27 7.95 -7.60 8.34
CA ALA A 27 8.91 -7.17 7.34
C ALA A 27 8.99 -8.16 6.15
N GLY A 28 8.70 -7.70 4.94
CA GLY A 28 8.66 -8.51 3.72
C GLY A 28 7.53 -9.56 3.66
N GLN A 29 6.59 -9.58 4.60
CA GLN A 29 5.37 -10.38 4.51
C GLN A 29 4.27 -9.54 3.88
N PHE A 30 3.49 -10.14 2.99
CA PHE A 30 2.40 -9.49 2.29
C PHE A 30 1.17 -10.40 2.34
N ALA A 31 0.00 -9.86 2.69
CA ALA A 31 -1.20 -10.66 2.94
C ALA A 31 -1.65 -11.55 1.75
N ALA A 32 -1.30 -11.18 0.51
CA ALA A 32 -1.68 -11.92 -0.70
C ALA A 32 -0.63 -12.95 -1.15
N LEU A 33 0.56 -12.99 -0.52
CA LEU A 33 1.68 -13.83 -0.94
C LEU A 33 2.02 -14.89 0.11
N GLU A 34 2.48 -16.04 -0.35
CA GLU A 34 3.04 -17.06 0.53
C GLU A 34 4.53 -16.80 0.78
N GLY A 35 4.92 -16.79 2.06
CA GLY A 35 6.30 -16.61 2.48
C GLY A 35 6.78 -15.16 2.49
N GLN A 36 7.98 -14.98 3.01
CA GLN A 36 8.62 -13.67 3.15
C GLN A 36 9.37 -13.33 1.86
N GLN A 37 9.03 -12.20 1.26
CA GLN A 37 9.71 -11.66 0.07
C GLN A 37 10.91 -10.83 0.52
N PRO A 38 12.10 -11.03 -0.08
CA PRO A 38 13.28 -10.26 0.29
C PRO A 38 13.14 -8.78 -0.13
N GLU A 39 13.87 -7.88 0.53
CA GLU A 39 13.86 -6.45 0.19
C GLU A 39 14.22 -6.18 -1.27
N SER A 40 15.08 -6.99 -1.87
CA SER A 40 15.40 -6.91 -3.30
C SER A 40 14.17 -7.13 -4.18
N TRP A 41 13.27 -8.04 -3.78
CA TRP A 41 12.01 -8.25 -4.48
C TRP A 41 11.08 -7.05 -4.29
N VAL A 42 10.95 -6.52 -3.08
CA VAL A 42 10.14 -5.31 -2.79
C VAL A 42 10.58 -4.14 -3.66
N ARG A 43 11.89 -3.91 -3.76
CA ARG A 43 12.48 -2.85 -4.59
C ARG A 43 12.17 -2.99 -6.08
N GLU A 44 11.89 -4.19 -6.58
CA GLU A 44 11.61 -4.46 -7.99
C GLU A 44 10.11 -4.46 -8.34
N HIS A 45 9.21 -4.43 -7.34
CA HIS A 45 7.77 -4.57 -7.54
C HIS A 45 7.01 -3.31 -7.11
N ASN A 46 6.02 -2.92 -7.91
CA ASN A 46 5.09 -1.84 -7.55
C ASN A 46 3.99 -2.40 -6.65
N ILE A 47 4.10 -2.12 -5.36
CA ILE A 47 3.29 -2.73 -4.30
C ILE A 47 2.31 -1.70 -3.76
N ALA A 48 1.06 -2.14 -3.60
CA ALA A 48 0.04 -1.43 -2.86
C ALA A 48 -0.57 -2.32 -1.78
N ALA A 49 -1.00 -1.68 -0.69
CA ALA A 49 -1.97 -2.20 0.24
C ALA A 49 -3.31 -1.47 0.06
N VAL A 50 -4.40 -2.18 0.33
CA VAL A 50 -5.74 -1.58 0.43
C VAL A 50 -6.32 -1.86 1.80
N HIS A 51 -7.39 -1.15 2.16
CA HIS A 51 -8.09 -1.43 3.41
C HIS A 51 -8.59 -2.90 3.45
N SER A 52 -8.55 -3.55 4.61
CA SER A 52 -8.98 -4.95 4.79
C SER A 52 -10.38 -5.27 4.24
N ASN A 53 -11.33 -4.34 4.41
CA ASN A 53 -12.67 -4.40 3.79
C ASN A 53 -12.68 -4.53 2.25
N ASP A 54 -11.66 -4.01 1.57
CA ASP A 54 -11.52 -4.02 0.11
C ASP A 54 -10.56 -5.12 -0.38
N PHE A 55 -9.74 -5.67 0.51
CA PHE A 55 -8.66 -6.58 0.17
C PHE A 55 -9.12 -7.82 -0.61
N GLU A 56 -10.21 -8.47 -0.20
CA GLU A 56 -10.69 -9.67 -0.91
C GLU A 56 -11.12 -9.38 -2.35
N ALA A 57 -11.58 -8.16 -2.64
CA ALA A 57 -11.97 -7.76 -3.99
C ALA A 57 -10.76 -7.44 -4.88
N TYR A 58 -9.68 -6.91 -4.30
CA TYR A 58 -8.55 -6.36 -5.06
C TYR A 58 -7.24 -7.12 -4.89
N LYS A 59 -7.11 -8.11 -4.01
CA LYS A 59 -5.87 -8.88 -3.85
C LYS A 59 -5.40 -9.45 -5.18
N LEU A 60 -4.11 -9.27 -5.48
CA LEU A 60 -3.44 -9.64 -6.73
C LEU A 60 -3.96 -8.93 -8.00
N LYS A 61 -4.86 -7.94 -7.85
CA LYS A 61 -5.32 -7.10 -8.96
C LYS A 61 -4.33 -5.97 -9.23
N THR A 62 -4.36 -5.48 -10.47
CA THR A 62 -3.53 -4.38 -10.92
C THR A 62 -4.35 -3.09 -10.94
N LEU A 63 -3.94 -2.12 -10.14
CA LEU A 63 -4.54 -0.79 -10.10
C LEU A 63 -3.65 0.19 -10.86
N ARG A 64 -4.26 0.97 -11.76
CA ARG A 64 -3.60 2.10 -12.41
C ARG A 64 -3.90 3.37 -11.64
N LEU A 65 -2.86 4.07 -11.23
CA LEU A 65 -2.92 5.31 -10.47
C LEU A 65 -2.49 6.50 -11.33
N ARG A 66 -3.13 7.66 -11.13
CA ARG A 66 -2.76 8.93 -11.75
C ARG A 66 -2.83 10.08 -10.74
N LYS A 67 -1.75 10.85 -10.64
CA LYS A 67 -1.64 12.05 -9.81
C LYS A 67 -0.61 12.99 -10.42
N ASP A 68 -0.86 14.30 -10.40
CA ASP A 68 0.10 15.34 -10.83
C ASP A 68 0.75 15.12 -12.22
N GLY A 69 0.03 14.47 -13.14
CA GLY A 69 0.50 14.16 -14.49
C GLY A 69 1.36 12.88 -14.60
N ALA A 70 1.66 12.21 -13.49
CA ALA A 70 2.31 10.90 -13.45
C ALA A 70 1.26 9.76 -13.50
N GLU A 71 1.70 8.59 -13.97
CA GLU A 71 0.93 7.35 -14.00
C GLU A 71 1.80 6.17 -13.55
N ILE A 72 1.25 5.27 -12.74
CA ILE A 72 1.90 4.02 -12.35
C ILE A 72 0.87 2.89 -12.24
N ASP A 73 1.28 1.67 -12.59
CA ASP A 73 0.52 0.45 -12.32
C ASP A 73 1.10 -0.24 -11.10
N VAL A 74 0.25 -0.57 -10.14
CA VAL A 74 0.60 -1.21 -8.87
C VAL A 74 -0.20 -2.49 -8.69
N THR A 75 0.36 -3.47 -7.99
CA THR A 75 -0.35 -4.70 -7.63
C THR A 75 -0.67 -4.69 -6.13
N VAL A 76 -1.90 -5.05 -5.79
CA VAL A 76 -2.35 -5.15 -4.40
C VAL A 76 -1.83 -6.46 -3.81
N TYR A 77 -0.68 -6.40 -3.15
CA TYR A 77 -0.10 -7.54 -2.46
C TYR A 77 -0.44 -7.57 -0.98
N ASP A 78 -0.86 -6.44 -0.41
CA ASP A 78 -1.01 -6.33 1.04
C ASP A 78 -2.34 -5.73 1.48
N MET A 79 -2.58 -5.79 2.79
CA MET A 79 -3.74 -5.17 3.42
C MET A 79 -3.33 -4.26 4.57
N CYS A 80 -3.96 -3.10 4.65
CA CYS A 80 -3.97 -2.28 5.85
C CYS A 80 -5.16 -2.72 6.71
N SER A 81 -4.89 -3.25 7.90
CA SER A 81 -5.91 -3.65 8.86
C SER A 81 -5.94 -2.71 10.06
N ASP A 82 -7.12 -2.18 10.38
CA ASP A 82 -7.31 -1.35 11.58
C ASP A 82 -6.93 -2.04 12.89
N SER A 83 -6.89 -3.39 12.89
CA SER A 83 -6.47 -4.17 14.07
C SER A 83 -4.98 -4.04 14.36
N ASP A 84 -4.17 -3.69 13.36
CA ASP A 84 -2.73 -3.56 13.49
C ASP A 84 -2.32 -2.18 14.03
N CYS A 85 -3.18 -1.17 13.91
CA CYS A 85 -2.88 0.23 14.21
C CYS A 85 -4.03 1.02 14.87
N SER A 86 -5.00 0.34 15.51
CA SER A 86 -6.13 0.97 16.22
C SER A 86 -6.97 1.94 15.39
N GLY A 87 -7.32 1.57 14.16
CA GLY A 87 -8.23 2.36 13.32
C GLY A 87 -7.56 3.34 12.34
N CYS A 88 -6.24 3.25 12.13
CA CYS A 88 -5.53 4.16 11.23
C CYS A 88 -5.95 3.97 9.76
N CYS A 89 -6.21 2.75 9.31
CA CYS A 89 -6.57 2.47 7.92
C CYS A 89 -7.91 3.09 7.55
N THR A 90 -8.92 2.98 8.43
CA THR A 90 -10.23 3.65 8.25
C THR A 90 -10.08 5.18 8.23
N GLN A 91 -9.14 5.72 9.02
CA GLN A 91 -8.85 7.16 9.00
C GLN A 91 -8.18 7.57 7.69
N ASN A 92 -7.17 6.83 7.24
CA ASN A 92 -6.41 7.08 6.01
C ASN A 92 -7.27 6.92 4.76
N ALA A 93 -8.31 6.07 4.80
CA ALA A 93 -9.28 5.95 3.71
C ALA A 93 -10.09 7.24 3.46
N ARG A 94 -10.07 8.22 4.37
CA ARG A 94 -10.78 9.49 4.20
C ARG A 94 -9.98 10.48 3.35
N PRO A 95 -10.65 11.38 2.61
CA PRO A 95 -12.10 11.55 2.50
C PRO A 95 -12.79 10.61 1.51
N SER A 96 -12.04 9.85 0.70
CA SER A 96 -12.62 9.11 -0.44
C SER A 96 -13.45 7.88 -0.04
N GLY A 97 -13.18 7.31 1.13
CA GLY A 97 -13.71 6.02 1.56
C GLY A 97 -12.93 4.82 1.00
N PHE A 98 -11.87 5.04 0.23
CA PHE A 98 -11.02 3.98 -0.33
C PHE A 98 -9.54 4.31 -0.10
N LEU A 99 -8.80 3.39 0.51
CA LEU A 99 -7.38 3.55 0.80
C LEU A 99 -6.54 2.84 -0.25
N ILE A 100 -5.56 3.54 -0.81
CA ILE A 100 -4.42 2.96 -1.52
C ILE A 100 -3.18 3.41 -0.77
N ASP A 101 -2.51 2.46 -0.14
CA ASP A 101 -1.32 2.70 0.65
C ASP A 101 -0.12 2.14 -0.13
N LEU A 102 0.82 2.99 -0.53
CA LEU A 102 1.90 2.60 -1.44
C LEU A 102 3.17 2.27 -0.68
N GLU A 103 3.84 1.21 -1.09
CA GLU A 103 5.16 0.90 -0.55
C GLU A 103 6.16 1.99 -0.98
N LYS A 104 7.07 2.41 -0.09
CA LYS A 104 7.98 3.56 -0.32
C LYS A 104 8.76 3.52 -1.65
N TYR A 105 9.27 2.37 -2.10
CA TYR A 105 9.98 2.26 -3.38
C TYR A 105 9.02 2.45 -4.57
N THR A 106 7.73 2.10 -4.38
CA THR A 106 6.67 2.38 -5.35
C THR A 106 6.36 3.86 -5.41
N VAL A 107 6.33 4.57 -4.28
CA VAL A 107 6.18 6.03 -4.23
C VAL A 107 7.35 6.73 -4.93
N GLU A 108 8.59 6.32 -4.62
CA GLU A 108 9.80 6.84 -5.27
C GLU A 108 9.72 6.72 -6.80
N ARG A 109 9.23 5.58 -7.32
CA ARG A 109 9.02 5.37 -8.75
C ARG A 109 7.84 6.13 -9.32
N PHE A 110 6.76 6.28 -8.57
CA PHE A 110 5.59 7.05 -9.00
C PHE A 110 5.94 8.54 -9.14
N GLY A 111 6.86 9.03 -8.32
CA GLY A 111 7.41 10.39 -8.46
C GLY A 111 6.44 11.48 -8.05
N VAL A 112 5.47 11.16 -7.19
CA VAL A 112 4.49 12.09 -6.61
C VAL A 112 4.51 11.98 -5.10
N SER A 113 3.98 12.97 -4.40
CA SER A 113 3.80 12.85 -2.95
C SER A 113 2.76 11.78 -2.61
N ALA A 114 3.02 10.94 -1.62
CA ALA A 114 2.10 9.90 -1.17
C ALA A 114 1.09 10.42 -0.13
N ASP A 115 0.43 11.53 -0.45
CA ASP A 115 -0.61 12.14 0.36
C ASP A 115 -1.77 12.65 -0.51
N GLY A 116 -2.93 12.84 0.13
CA GLY A 116 -4.08 13.45 -0.52
C GLY A 116 -4.92 12.46 -1.34
N GLN A 117 -5.20 12.80 -2.60
CA GLN A 117 -6.11 12.04 -3.46
C GLN A 117 -5.43 11.60 -4.75
N VAL A 118 -5.75 10.39 -5.20
CA VAL A 118 -5.26 9.80 -6.44
C VAL A 118 -6.42 9.29 -7.29
N GLU A 119 -6.35 9.53 -8.60
CA GLU A 119 -7.24 8.86 -9.55
C GLU A 119 -6.80 7.42 -9.71
N TRP A 120 -7.76 6.49 -9.74
CA TRP A 120 -7.43 5.09 -9.90
C TRP A 120 -8.48 4.33 -10.70
N ARG A 121 -8.06 3.22 -11.28
CA ARG A 121 -8.94 2.18 -11.85
C ARG A 121 -8.30 0.82 -11.70
N CYS A 122 -9.10 -0.22 -11.54
CA CYS A 122 -8.63 -1.60 -11.66
C CYS A 122 -8.53 -1.99 -13.15
N LEU A 123 -7.42 -2.62 -13.55
CA LEU A 123 -7.18 -3.03 -14.94
C LEU A 123 -7.68 -4.44 -15.26
N ASP A 124 -7.92 -5.26 -14.23
CA ASP A 124 -8.17 -6.70 -14.33
C ASP A 124 -9.32 -7.17 -13.40
N CYS A 125 -10.28 -6.28 -13.13
CA CYS A 125 -11.48 -6.55 -12.32
C CYS A 125 -12.73 -6.94 -13.13
N ASP A 126 -12.55 -7.41 -14.37
CA ASP A 126 -13.65 -7.89 -15.23
C ASP A 126 -14.29 -9.21 -14.73
#